data_AF-A0A6P8MYS3-F1
#
_entry.id   AF-A0A6P8MYS3-F1
#
_cell.length_a   1.000
_cell.length_b   1.000
_cell.length_c   1.000
_cell.angle_alpha   90.00
_cell.angle_beta   90.00
_cell.angle_gamma   90.00
#
_symmetry.space_group_name_H-M   'P 1'
#
loop_
_entity.id
_entity.type
_entity.pdbx_description
1 polymer ?
#
loop_
_entity_poly.entity_id
_entity_poly.type
_entity_poly.pdbx_seq_one_letter_code
_entity_poly.pdbx_strand_id
1 'polypeptide(L)'
;MEQRRNRQEYAHRTVHIALRARVSGDCYTENAATFSGAYEDWPGFADQFRCTIHENVRLDDCTRLMYLRSCLTQEAADSIATLANTASNYSVAWELLEKWYNQPTTIVNNHLKALFDASPLQRPSYQEIRAYLIQSEIKAHYKDLQALKQPTADTLLLYLLTSKLDPETEFRWKERIAHTPTYTRSTYQNPPRPTTYPEGSRVQNQDSKRSLTTNQTSVTQP
;
A
#
# COMPACT_ATOMS: atom_id res chain seq x y z
N MET A 1 -28.73 -32.74 -8.20
CA MET A 1 -27.95 -31.50 -7.98
C MET A 1 -26.49 -31.69 -8.40
N GLU A 2 -25.81 -32.73 -7.90
CA GLU A 2 -24.40 -33.07 -8.20
C GLU A 2 -24.03 -33.16 -9.69
N GLN A 3 -24.86 -33.81 -10.52
CA GLN A 3 -24.56 -33.99 -11.94
C GLN A 3 -24.55 -32.70 -12.76
N ARG A 4 -25.31 -31.66 -12.34
CA ARG A 4 -25.30 -30.35 -13.01
C ARG A 4 -24.04 -29.57 -12.68
N ARG A 5 -23.62 -29.63 -11.41
CA ARG A 5 -22.35 -29.06 -10.92
C ARG A 5 -21.15 -29.70 -11.64
N ASN A 6 -21.11 -31.03 -11.72
CA ASN A 6 -20.03 -31.75 -12.40
C ASN A 6 -19.96 -31.46 -13.92
N ARG A 7 -21.10 -31.24 -14.60
CA ARG A 7 -21.10 -30.85 -16.02
C ARG A 7 -20.62 -29.42 -16.24
N GLN A 8 -21.03 -28.48 -15.37
CA GLN A 8 -20.52 -27.11 -15.40
C GLN A 8 -19.01 -27.08 -15.12
N GLU A 9 -18.56 -27.88 -14.16
CA GLU A 9 -17.14 -27.99 -13.82
C GLU A 9 -16.32 -28.62 -14.95
N TYR A 10 -16.85 -29.63 -15.65
CA TYR A 10 -16.20 -30.22 -16.82
C TYR A 10 -16.14 -29.24 -17.99
N ALA A 11 -17.23 -28.54 -18.29
CA ALA A 11 -17.27 -27.52 -19.33
C ALA A 11 -16.30 -26.36 -19.02
N HIS A 12 -16.24 -25.94 -17.75
CA HIS A 12 -15.31 -24.94 -17.26
C HIS A 12 -13.85 -25.39 -17.44
N ARG A 13 -13.52 -26.63 -17.05
CA ARG A 13 -12.18 -27.21 -17.22
C ARG A 13 -11.80 -27.34 -18.70
N THR A 14 -12.72 -27.77 -19.56
CA THR A 14 -12.47 -27.93 -21.00
C THR A 14 -12.25 -26.58 -21.70
N VAL A 15 -13.05 -25.57 -21.37
CA VAL A 15 -12.88 -24.20 -21.90
C VAL A 15 -11.56 -23.60 -21.39
N HIS A 16 -11.24 -23.78 -20.10
CA HIS A 16 -9.96 -23.32 -19.52
C HIS A 16 -8.76 -23.96 -20.22
N ILE A 17 -8.78 -25.28 -20.47
CA ILE A 17 -7.71 -25.98 -21.20
C ILE A 17 -7.59 -25.49 -22.65
N ALA A 18 -8.71 -25.31 -23.35
CA ALA A 18 -8.73 -24.86 -24.74
C ALA A 18 -8.26 -23.39 -24.89
N LEU A 19 -8.65 -22.52 -23.96
CA LEU A 19 -8.19 -21.14 -23.91
C LEU A 19 -6.70 -21.05 -23.55
N ARG A 20 -6.23 -21.87 -22.62
CA ARG A 20 -4.80 -21.99 -22.26
C ARG A 20 -3.95 -22.40 -23.46
N ALA A 21 -4.41 -23.35 -24.27
CA ALA A 21 -3.72 -23.79 -25.48
C ALA A 21 -3.64 -22.67 -26.56
N ARG A 22 -4.63 -21.76 -26.60
CA ARG A 22 -4.68 -20.65 -27.56
C ARG A 22 -3.84 -19.44 -27.14
N VAL A 23 -3.56 -19.30 -25.83
CA VAL A 23 -2.72 -18.24 -25.25
C VAL A 23 -1.23 -18.63 -25.23
N SER A 24 -0.90 -19.93 -25.17
CA SER A 24 0.48 -20.47 -25.15
C SER A 24 1.23 -20.39 -26.50
N GLY A 25 1.33 -19.18 -27.05
CA GLY A 25 2.24 -18.89 -28.16
C GLY A 25 3.70 -18.75 -27.74
N ASP A 26 3.97 -18.14 -26.59
CA ASP A 26 5.32 -18.01 -26.02
C ASP A 26 5.20 -17.69 -24.50
N CYS A 27 5.98 -18.43 -23.71
CA CYS A 27 6.42 -18.19 -22.32
C CYS A 27 5.39 -18.12 -21.13
N TYR A 28 5.58 -19.08 -20.20
CA TYR A 28 5.20 -19.12 -18.76
C TYR A 28 3.78 -18.72 -18.33
N THR A 29 2.82 -19.65 -18.37
CA THR A 29 1.61 -19.56 -17.52
C THR A 29 1.24 -20.91 -16.90
N GLU A 30 2.07 -21.38 -15.95
CA GLU A 30 1.73 -22.57 -15.17
C GLU A 30 0.70 -22.30 -14.04
N ASN A 31 0.44 -21.03 -13.70
CA ASN A 31 -0.61 -20.62 -12.76
C ASN A 31 -1.57 -19.61 -13.41
N ALA A 32 -2.78 -20.06 -13.77
CA ALA A 32 -3.87 -19.13 -14.06
C ALA A 32 -4.24 -18.44 -12.73
N ALA A 33 -4.06 -17.13 -12.64
CA ALA A 33 -4.40 -16.39 -11.44
C ALA A 33 -5.92 -16.46 -11.21
N THR A 34 -6.30 -17.04 -10.08
CA THR A 34 -7.69 -17.06 -9.62
C THR A 34 -7.93 -15.86 -8.72
N PHE A 35 -9.03 -15.15 -8.92
CA PHE A 35 -9.42 -14.00 -8.11
C PHE A 35 -10.73 -14.29 -7.38
N SER A 36 -10.70 -14.21 -6.05
CA SER A 36 -11.85 -14.49 -5.18
C SER A 36 -12.69 -13.25 -4.86
N GLY A 37 -12.13 -12.05 -5.04
CA GLY A 37 -12.71 -10.79 -4.56
C GLY A 37 -11.95 -10.16 -3.39
N ALA A 38 -10.84 -10.75 -2.94
CA ALA A 38 -9.98 -10.12 -1.95
C ALA A 38 -9.35 -8.84 -2.55
N TYR A 39 -9.63 -7.69 -1.94
CA TYR A 39 -9.10 -6.39 -2.42
C TYR A 39 -7.57 -6.38 -2.52
N GLU A 40 -6.90 -7.02 -1.59
CA GLU A 40 -5.43 -7.11 -1.50
C GLU A 40 -4.81 -7.81 -2.71
N ASP A 41 -5.51 -8.79 -3.28
CA ASP A 41 -5.03 -9.57 -4.42
C ASP A 41 -5.32 -8.88 -5.77
N TRP A 42 -6.19 -7.86 -5.78
CA TRP A 42 -6.63 -7.20 -7.01
C TRP A 42 -5.47 -6.60 -7.82
N PRO A 43 -4.51 -5.85 -7.25
CA PRO A 43 -3.42 -5.28 -8.03
C PRO A 43 -2.60 -6.34 -8.78
N GLY A 44 -2.22 -7.42 -8.09
CA GLY A 44 -1.45 -8.52 -8.69
C GLY A 44 -2.24 -9.26 -9.78
N PHE A 45 -3.52 -9.54 -9.52
CA PHE A 45 -4.40 -10.16 -10.50
C PHE A 45 -4.60 -9.27 -11.74
N ALA A 46 -4.91 -7.99 -11.53
CA ALA A 46 -5.21 -7.04 -12.60
C ALA A 46 -4.00 -6.84 -13.52
N ASP A 47 -2.81 -6.66 -12.95
CA ASP A 47 -1.57 -6.50 -13.73
C ASP A 47 -1.25 -7.77 -14.54
N GLN A 48 -1.35 -8.94 -13.90
CA GLN A 48 -1.11 -10.21 -14.61
C GLN A 48 -2.12 -10.43 -15.73
N PHE A 49 -3.41 -10.17 -15.47
CA PHE A 49 -4.47 -10.32 -16.47
C PHE A 49 -4.30 -9.32 -17.62
N ARG A 50 -3.88 -8.08 -17.31
CA ARG A 50 -3.62 -7.05 -18.31
C ARG A 50 -2.54 -7.48 -19.30
N CYS A 51 -1.38 -7.88 -18.77
CA CYS A 51 -0.23 -8.31 -19.57
C CYS A 51 -0.50 -9.58 -20.41
N THR A 52 -1.34 -10.49 -19.91
CA THR A 52 -1.55 -11.80 -20.56
C THR A 52 -2.74 -11.83 -21.52
N ILE A 53 -3.83 -11.15 -21.19
CA ILE A 53 -5.13 -11.31 -21.87
C ILE A 53 -5.68 -9.97 -22.38
N HIS A 54 -5.69 -8.92 -21.55
CA HIS A 54 -6.29 -7.64 -21.92
C HIS A 54 -5.55 -7.01 -23.11
N GLU A 55 -4.22 -6.97 -23.06
CA GLU A 55 -3.37 -6.37 -24.09
C GLU A 55 -3.10 -7.30 -25.28
N ASN A 56 -3.51 -8.56 -25.20
CA ASN A 56 -3.25 -9.54 -26.25
C ASN A 56 -4.17 -9.33 -27.46
N VAL A 57 -3.64 -8.72 -28.52
CA VAL A 57 -4.36 -8.39 -29.76
C VAL A 57 -4.93 -9.62 -30.50
N ARG A 58 -4.42 -10.83 -30.22
CA ARG A 58 -4.88 -12.07 -30.88
C ARG A 58 -6.20 -12.60 -30.34
N LEU A 59 -6.68 -12.07 -29.21
CA LEU A 59 -7.93 -12.48 -28.58
C LEU A 59 -9.05 -11.52 -28.96
N ASP A 60 -10.26 -12.05 -29.11
CA ASP A 60 -11.48 -11.26 -29.22
C ASP A 60 -12.10 -11.04 -27.83
N ASP A 61 -12.92 -10.01 -27.70
CA ASP A 61 -13.51 -9.62 -26.40
C ASP A 61 -14.44 -10.70 -25.82
N CYS A 62 -15.09 -11.51 -26.66
CA CYS A 62 -15.90 -12.63 -26.18
C CYS A 62 -15.00 -13.68 -25.50
N THR A 63 -13.88 -14.03 -26.14
CA THR A 63 -12.87 -14.92 -25.56
C THR A 63 -12.26 -14.34 -24.28
N ARG A 64 -11.95 -13.04 -24.25
CA ARG A 64 -11.44 -12.37 -23.04
C ARG A 64 -12.44 -12.45 -21.89
N LEU A 65 -13.72 -12.22 -22.15
CA LEU A 65 -14.77 -12.31 -21.13
C LEU A 65 -14.94 -13.75 -20.61
N MET A 66 -14.91 -14.74 -21.50
CA MET A 66 -14.97 -16.14 -21.10
C MET A 66 -13.78 -16.52 -20.21
N TYR A 67 -12.58 -16.05 -20.56
CA TYR A 67 -11.39 -16.28 -19.76
C TYR A 67 -11.45 -15.56 -18.41
N LEU A 68 -11.86 -14.28 -18.40
CA LEU A 68 -12.08 -13.49 -17.18
C LEU A 68 -12.98 -14.25 -16.22
N ARG A 69 -14.15 -14.71 -16.67
CA ARG A 69 -15.08 -15.51 -15.85
C ARG A 69 -14.46 -16.79 -15.29
N SER A 70 -13.51 -17.39 -16.00
CA SER A 70 -12.85 -18.62 -15.53
C SER A 70 -11.80 -18.37 -14.44
N CYS A 71 -11.28 -17.15 -14.37
CA CYS A 71 -10.37 -16.71 -13.31
C CYS A 71 -11.12 -16.24 -12.07
N LEU A 72 -12.36 -15.76 -12.20
CA LEU A 72 -13.14 -15.27 -11.07
C LEU A 72 -13.77 -16.42 -10.28
N THR A 73 -13.74 -16.29 -8.96
CA THR A 73 -14.35 -17.22 -8.01
C THR A 73 -15.11 -16.42 -6.94
N GLN A 74 -16.05 -17.08 -6.25
CA GLN A 74 -16.80 -16.48 -5.13
C GLN A 74 -17.46 -15.14 -5.49
N GLU A 75 -17.30 -14.11 -4.62
CA GLU A 75 -17.94 -12.80 -4.74
C GLU A 75 -17.55 -12.08 -6.04
N ALA A 76 -16.30 -12.24 -6.49
CA ALA A 76 -15.88 -11.66 -7.76
C ALA A 76 -16.62 -12.28 -8.95
N ALA A 77 -16.91 -13.59 -8.93
CA ALA A 77 -17.67 -14.23 -10.00
C ALA A 77 -19.14 -13.77 -10.00
N ASP A 78 -19.71 -13.58 -8.81
CA ASP A 78 -21.09 -13.11 -8.64
C ASP A 78 -21.27 -11.68 -9.15
N SER A 79 -20.24 -10.83 -9.02
CA SER A 79 -20.27 -9.43 -9.46
C SER A 79 -20.59 -9.25 -10.95
N ILE A 80 -20.13 -10.17 -11.81
CA ILE A 80 -20.36 -10.14 -13.26
C ILE A 80 -21.31 -11.24 -13.74
N ALA A 81 -21.97 -11.96 -12.82
CA ALA A 81 -22.80 -13.11 -13.15
C ALA A 81 -24.01 -12.74 -14.03
N THR A 82 -24.55 -11.53 -13.87
CA THR A 82 -25.71 -11.01 -14.62
C THR A 82 -25.39 -10.63 -16.06
N LEU A 83 -24.11 -10.45 -16.40
CA LEU A 83 -23.68 -10.09 -17.76
C LEU A 83 -23.69 -11.30 -18.68
N ALA A 84 -24.31 -11.15 -19.86
CA ALA A 84 -24.28 -12.17 -20.90
C ALA A 84 -22.86 -12.30 -21.52
N ASN A 85 -22.50 -13.49 -21.97
CA ASN A 85 -21.23 -13.78 -22.64
C ASN A 85 -21.20 -13.19 -24.06
N THR A 86 -21.03 -11.87 -24.16
CA THR A 86 -20.96 -11.13 -25.43
C THR A 86 -19.75 -10.22 -25.42
N ALA A 87 -19.18 -9.97 -26.61
CA ALA A 87 -18.01 -9.10 -26.77
C ALA A 87 -18.24 -7.69 -26.17
N SER A 88 -19.44 -7.12 -26.35
CA SER A 88 -19.80 -5.80 -25.82
C SER A 88 -19.80 -5.73 -24.29
N ASN A 89 -19.97 -6.86 -23.61
CA ASN A 89 -20.02 -6.91 -22.15
C ASN A 89 -18.64 -7.09 -21.51
N TYR A 90 -17.58 -7.32 -22.29
CA TYR A 90 -16.24 -7.46 -21.74
C TYR A 90 -15.76 -6.17 -21.07
N SER A 91 -15.87 -5.03 -21.77
CA SER A 91 -15.49 -3.72 -21.22
C SER A 91 -16.29 -3.41 -19.96
N VAL A 92 -17.61 -3.63 -20.00
CA VAL A 92 -18.51 -3.43 -18.85
C VAL A 92 -18.11 -4.32 -17.67
N ALA A 93 -17.79 -5.59 -17.90
CA ALA A 93 -17.36 -6.51 -16.85
C ALA A 93 -16.04 -6.07 -16.22
N TRP A 94 -15.06 -5.67 -17.05
CA TRP A 94 -13.76 -5.22 -16.58
C TRP A 94 -13.86 -3.91 -15.78
N GLU A 95 -14.59 -2.93 -16.31
CA GLU A 95 -14.86 -1.66 -15.62
C GLU A 95 -15.59 -1.86 -14.29
N LEU A 96 -16.53 -2.81 -14.23
CA LEU A 96 -17.22 -3.13 -12.99
C LEU A 96 -16.23 -3.70 -11.96
N LEU A 97 -15.40 -4.67 -12.32
CA LEU A 97 -14.40 -5.20 -11.40
C LEU A 97 -13.41 -4.13 -10.95
N GLU A 98 -12.93 -3.30 -11.87
CA GLU A 98 -12.01 -2.21 -11.54
C GLU A 98 -12.67 -1.19 -10.60
N LYS A 99 -13.92 -0.81 -10.85
CA LYS A 99 -14.67 0.10 -9.97
C LYS A 99 -14.81 -0.44 -8.54
N TRP A 100 -15.08 -1.73 -8.40
CA TRP A 100 -15.35 -2.34 -7.10
C TRP A 100 -14.07 -2.67 -6.35
N TYR A 101 -13.09 -3.27 -7.01
CA TYR A 101 -11.90 -3.83 -6.36
C TYR A 101 -10.65 -2.94 -6.46
N ASN A 102 -10.57 -2.00 -7.41
CA ASN A 102 -9.48 -1.02 -7.47
C ASN A 102 -9.72 0.16 -6.51
N GLN A 103 -9.76 -0.15 -5.21
CA GLN A 103 -9.97 0.82 -4.14
C GLN A 103 -8.68 0.96 -3.33
N PRO A 104 -7.74 1.83 -3.74
CA PRO A 104 -6.39 1.87 -3.18
C PRO A 104 -6.37 2.11 -1.67
N THR A 105 -7.30 2.94 -1.16
CA THR A 105 -7.42 3.18 0.28
C THR A 105 -7.84 1.92 1.05
N THR A 106 -8.79 1.15 0.51
CA THR A 106 -9.22 -0.11 1.12
C THR A 106 -8.10 -1.15 1.08
N ILE A 107 -7.38 -1.25 -0.03
CA ILE A 107 -6.25 -2.15 -0.20
C ILE A 107 -5.16 -1.85 0.85
N VAL A 108 -4.77 -0.58 0.97
CA VAL A 108 -3.79 -0.14 1.98
C VAL A 108 -4.30 -0.43 3.39
N ASN A 109 -5.55 -0.11 3.70
CA ASN A 109 -6.12 -0.35 5.02
C ASN A 109 -6.18 -1.85 5.38
N ASN A 110 -6.47 -2.72 4.42
CA ASN A 110 -6.49 -4.15 4.64
C ASN A 110 -5.09 -4.69 4.95
N HIS A 111 -4.07 -4.30 4.17
CA HIS A 111 -2.68 -4.65 4.47
C HIS A 111 -2.23 -4.13 5.84
N LEU A 112 -2.59 -2.89 6.19
CA LEU A 112 -2.31 -2.35 7.53
C LEU A 112 -3.03 -3.16 8.62
N LYS A 113 -4.32 -3.45 8.43
CA LYS A 113 -5.10 -4.24 9.38
C LYS A 113 -4.48 -5.61 9.61
N ALA A 114 -4.09 -6.32 8.56
CA ALA A 114 -3.41 -7.61 8.68
C ALA A 114 -2.08 -7.50 9.46
N LEU A 115 -1.32 -6.42 9.27
CA LEU A 115 -0.11 -6.15 10.06
C LEU A 115 -0.42 -5.90 11.55
N PHE A 116 -1.46 -5.14 11.88
CA PHE A 116 -1.84 -4.84 13.26
C PHE A 116 -2.48 -6.04 13.99
N ASP A 117 -3.30 -6.81 13.29
CA ASP A 117 -4.01 -7.98 13.79
C ASP A 117 -3.10 -9.22 13.89
N ALA A 118 -1.88 -9.15 13.38
CA ALA A 118 -0.89 -10.22 13.49
C ALA A 118 -0.71 -10.66 14.97
N SER A 119 -0.88 -11.95 15.22
CA SER A 119 -0.80 -12.54 16.55
C SER A 119 0.62 -12.44 17.13
N PRO A 120 0.78 -12.07 18.42
CA PRO A 120 2.08 -12.05 19.06
C PRO A 120 2.63 -13.46 19.27
N LEU A 121 3.94 -13.60 19.13
CA LEU A 121 4.67 -14.83 19.36
C LEU A 121 4.62 -15.19 20.84
N GLN A 122 4.29 -16.45 21.12
CA GLN A 122 4.14 -16.95 22.48
C GLN A 122 5.42 -17.59 23.02
N ARG A 123 6.35 -17.98 22.14
CA ARG A 123 7.57 -18.71 22.52
C ARG A 123 8.81 -18.18 21.81
N PRO A 124 9.96 -18.14 22.51
CA PRO A 124 11.25 -17.86 21.91
C PRO A 124 11.73 -19.07 21.08
N SER A 125 11.19 -19.24 19.88
CA SER A 125 11.61 -20.27 18.93
C SER A 125 12.12 -19.63 17.66
N TYR A 126 13.34 -20.00 17.26
CA TYR A 126 13.92 -19.54 15.99
C TYR A 126 13.01 -19.87 14.79
N GLN A 127 12.36 -21.05 14.80
CA GLN A 127 11.44 -21.43 13.73
C GLN A 127 10.18 -20.57 13.72
N GLU A 128 9.62 -20.24 14.89
CA GLU A 128 8.43 -19.39 14.99
C GLU A 128 8.72 -17.93 14.64
N ILE A 129 9.86 -17.39 15.09
CA ILE A 129 10.32 -16.04 14.73
C ILE A 129 10.61 -15.95 13.23
N ARG A 130 11.29 -16.96 12.66
CA ARG A 130 11.55 -17.01 11.22
C ARG A 130 10.26 -17.16 10.43
N ALA A 131 9.32 -17.97 10.89
CA ALA A 131 7.99 -18.08 10.29
C ALA A 131 7.28 -16.72 10.33
N TYR A 132 7.26 -16.05 11.48
CA TYR A 132 6.67 -14.74 11.67
C TYR A 132 7.31 -13.61 10.85
N LEU A 133 8.63 -13.62 10.61
CA LEU A 133 9.30 -12.53 9.88
C LEU A 133 9.48 -12.81 8.38
N ILE A 134 9.64 -14.07 7.99
CA ILE A 134 10.02 -14.46 6.62
C ILE A 134 8.91 -15.22 5.92
N GLN A 135 8.18 -16.07 6.63
CA GLN A 135 7.14 -16.93 6.04
C GLN A 135 5.72 -16.39 6.25
N SER A 136 5.55 -15.36 7.08
CA SER A 136 4.25 -14.77 7.37
C SER A 136 3.87 -13.74 6.31
N GLU A 137 2.57 -13.48 6.25
CA GLU A 137 1.93 -12.48 5.41
C GLU A 137 2.47 -11.06 5.67
N ILE A 138 3.12 -10.79 6.81
CA ILE A 138 3.67 -9.47 7.15
C ILE A 138 4.68 -8.98 6.12
N LYS A 139 5.61 -9.84 5.69
CA LYS A 139 6.60 -9.45 4.69
C LYS A 139 5.96 -9.20 3.33
N ALA A 140 4.89 -9.91 2.99
CA ALA A 140 4.12 -9.69 1.77
C ALA A 140 3.41 -8.33 1.86
N HIS A 141 2.59 -8.11 2.88
CA HIS A 141 1.87 -6.84 3.10
C HIS A 141 2.81 -5.62 3.13
N TYR A 142 3.99 -5.74 3.75
CA TYR A 142 4.98 -4.67 3.73
C TYR A 142 5.48 -4.36 2.32
N LYS A 143 5.81 -5.39 1.53
CA LYS A 143 6.24 -5.22 0.14
C LYS A 143 5.14 -4.65 -0.73
N ASP A 144 3.89 -5.05 -0.50
CA ASP A 144 2.73 -4.57 -1.25
C ASP A 144 2.50 -3.08 -0.95
N LEU A 145 2.61 -2.66 0.32
CA LEU A 145 2.59 -1.24 0.70
C LEU A 145 3.72 -0.42 0.05
N GLN A 146 4.94 -1.00 -0.06
CA GLN A 146 6.04 -0.37 -0.80
C GLN A 146 5.75 -0.26 -2.30
N ALA A 147 5.19 -1.30 -2.91
CA ALA A 147 4.80 -1.30 -4.32
C ALA A 147 3.72 -0.25 -4.60
N LEU A 148 2.79 -0.05 -3.66
CA LEU A 148 1.78 1.01 -3.64
C LEU A 148 2.35 2.41 -3.30
N LYS A 149 3.68 2.53 -3.18
CA LYS A 149 4.42 3.78 -2.89
C LYS A 149 3.94 4.50 -1.62
N GLN A 150 3.43 3.75 -0.65
CA GLN A 150 3.03 4.34 0.63
C GLN A 150 4.26 4.71 1.46
N PRO A 151 4.23 5.82 2.20
CA PRO A 151 5.30 6.18 3.12
C PRO A 151 5.27 5.23 4.31
N THR A 152 5.93 4.08 4.19
CA THR A 152 6.07 3.15 5.31
C THR A 152 7.12 3.71 6.25
N ALA A 153 6.70 4.19 7.42
CA ALA A 153 7.63 4.61 8.46
C ALA A 153 8.30 3.36 9.04
N ASP A 154 9.48 3.00 8.53
CA ASP A 154 10.26 1.84 8.95
C ASP A 154 10.42 1.77 10.48
N THR A 155 10.50 2.93 11.14
CA THR A 155 10.53 3.03 12.61
C THR A 155 9.25 2.55 13.28
N LEU A 156 8.07 2.91 12.75
CA LEU A 156 6.78 2.47 13.29
C LEU A 156 6.57 0.97 13.04
N LEU A 157 6.96 0.49 11.86
CA LEU A 157 6.88 -0.93 11.54
C LEU A 157 7.83 -1.75 12.40
N LEU A 158 9.07 -1.27 12.59
CA LEU A 158 10.03 -1.92 13.49
C LEU A 158 9.45 -2.01 14.90
N TYR A 159 8.88 -0.92 15.42
CA TYR A 159 8.22 -0.93 16.72
C TYR A 159 7.08 -1.94 16.79
N LEU A 160 6.17 -1.93 15.79
CA LEU A 160 5.06 -2.88 15.69
C LEU A 160 5.55 -4.32 15.71
N LEU A 161 6.53 -4.66 14.88
CA LEU A 161 7.11 -6.01 14.81
C LEU A 161 7.74 -6.42 16.14
N THR A 162 8.49 -5.52 16.78
CA THR A 162 9.13 -5.81 18.08
C THR A 162 8.11 -6.01 19.19
N SER A 163 6.97 -5.29 19.15
CA SER A 163 5.90 -5.44 20.14
C SER A 163 5.17 -6.78 20.08
N LYS A 164 5.32 -7.51 18.96
CA LYS A 164 4.70 -8.82 18.72
C LYS A 164 5.67 -9.98 18.97
N LEU A 165 6.92 -9.70 19.37
CA LEU A 165 7.87 -10.73 19.78
C LEU A 165 7.53 -11.25 21.18
N ASP A 166 8.01 -12.46 21.49
CA ASP A 166 7.92 -12.97 22.86
C ASP A 166 8.82 -12.15 23.81
N PRO A 167 8.52 -12.13 25.12
CA PRO A 167 9.22 -11.26 26.08
C PRO A 167 10.74 -11.48 26.15
N GLU A 168 11.21 -12.72 25.99
CA GLU A 168 12.64 -13.06 26.05
C GLU A 168 13.37 -12.52 24.81
N THR A 169 12.79 -12.73 23.62
CA THR A 169 13.35 -12.19 22.38
C THR A 169 13.31 -10.67 22.34
N GLU A 170 12.22 -10.05 22.81
CA GLU A 170 12.09 -8.60 22.90
C GLU A 170 13.15 -8.00 23.82
N PHE A 171 13.40 -8.61 24.99
CA PHE A 171 14.44 -8.18 25.92
C PHE A 171 15.83 -8.22 25.28
N ARG A 172 16.21 -9.36 24.66
CA ARG A 172 17.51 -9.50 23.98
C ARG A 172 17.66 -8.55 22.80
N TRP A 173 16.58 -8.29 22.07
CA TRP A 173 16.57 -7.30 21.00
C TRP A 173 16.86 -5.90 21.55
N LYS A 174 16.18 -5.48 22.62
CA LYS A 174 16.38 -4.19 23.32
C LYS A 174 17.81 -4.04 23.83
N GLU A 175 18.36 -5.08 24.45
CA GLU A 175 19.76 -5.10 24.91
C GLU A 175 20.73 -4.87 23.73
N ARG A 176 20.53 -5.57 22.61
CA ARG A 176 21.38 -5.42 21.42
C ARG A 176 21.32 -4.03 20.78
N ILE A 177 20.12 -3.45 20.66
CA ILE A 177 19.98 -2.10 20.07
C ILE A 177 20.50 -1.00 21.01
N ALA A 178 20.48 -1.21 22.34
CA ALA A 178 21.07 -0.25 23.29
C ALA A 178 22.59 -0.09 23.07
N HIS A 179 23.26 -1.14 22.60
CA HIS A 179 24.69 -1.10 22.24
C HIS A 179 24.96 -0.62 20.81
N THR A 180 23.92 -0.44 19.99
CA THR A 180 24.05 0.02 18.60
C THR A 180 23.63 1.49 18.55
N PRO A 181 24.56 2.46 18.44
CA PRO A 181 24.21 3.88 18.48
C PRO A 181 23.35 4.23 17.27
N THR A 182 22.04 4.30 17.46
CA THR A 182 21.07 4.64 16.42
C THR A 182 20.69 6.11 16.54
N TYR A 183 21.71 6.97 16.50
CA TYR A 183 21.59 8.41 16.23
C TYR A 183 23.01 8.92 15.98
N THR A 184 23.44 9.02 14.72
CA THR A 184 24.46 10.01 14.39
C THR A 184 23.80 11.35 14.68
N ARG A 185 24.05 11.88 15.87
CA ARG A 185 23.83 13.28 16.17
C ARG A 185 24.57 14.03 15.08
N SER A 186 23.84 14.50 14.07
CA SER A 186 24.31 15.62 13.25
C SER A 186 24.77 16.63 14.27
N THR A 187 26.09 16.79 14.37
CA THR A 187 26.69 17.81 15.19
C THR A 187 26.24 19.11 14.54
N TYR A 188 25.13 19.67 15.03
CA TYR A 188 24.97 21.11 15.08
C TYR A 188 26.14 21.59 15.93
N GLN A 189 27.26 21.77 15.25
CA GLN A 189 28.39 22.52 15.72
C GLN A 189 27.82 23.92 15.85
N ASN A 190 27.44 24.29 17.08
CA ASN A 190 27.08 25.67 17.41
C ASN A 190 28.12 26.56 16.73
N PRO A 191 27.74 27.48 15.84
CA PRO A 191 28.72 28.44 15.33
C PRO A 191 29.31 29.15 16.55
N PRO A 192 30.64 29.36 16.59
CA PRO A 192 31.27 29.99 17.73
C PRO A 192 30.58 31.33 18.01
N ARG A 193 30.25 31.58 19.29
CA ARG A 193 29.68 32.87 19.71
C ARG A 193 30.60 33.98 19.17
N PRO A 194 30.08 35.01 18.48
CA PRO A 194 30.89 36.15 18.08
C PRO A 194 31.47 36.79 19.35
N THR A 195 32.79 36.73 19.50
CA THR A 195 33.53 37.15 20.70
C THR A 195 33.82 38.64 20.77
N THR A 196 33.34 39.45 19.83
CA THR A 196 33.54 40.91 19.90
C THR A 196 32.36 41.64 19.26
N TYR A 197 31.75 42.54 20.03
CA TYR A 197 30.92 43.60 19.46
C TYR A 197 31.87 44.70 18.97
N PRO A 198 31.78 45.15 17.71
CA PRO A 198 32.56 46.29 17.28
C PRO A 198 31.98 47.57 17.89
N GLU A 199 32.80 48.18 18.72
CA GLU A 199 32.56 49.47 19.35
C GLU A 199 32.63 50.58 18.29
N GLY A 200 31.49 51.24 18.06
CA GLY A 200 31.39 52.62 17.59
C GLY A 200 31.87 52.95 16.16
N SER A 201 30.92 53.28 15.28
CA SER A 201 31.15 54.28 14.22
C SER A 201 29.87 55.05 13.91
N ARG A 202 29.62 56.05 14.77
CA ARG A 202 29.10 57.40 14.50
C ARG A 202 28.43 57.61 13.13
N VAL A 203 27.10 57.70 13.11
CA VAL A 203 26.36 58.37 12.04
C VAL A 203 25.92 59.74 12.55
N GLN A 204 26.48 60.79 11.95
CA GLN A 204 26.01 62.16 12.11
C GLN A 204 24.61 62.28 11.50
N ASN A 205 23.65 62.85 12.23
CA ASN A 205 22.43 63.39 11.64
C ASN A 205 22.27 64.82 12.14
N GLN A 206 22.48 65.78 11.25
CA GLN A 206 22.08 67.18 11.43
C GLN A 206 20.70 67.38 10.76
N ASP A 207 19.75 67.75 11.60
CA ASP A 207 18.62 68.67 11.41
C ASP A 207 17.88 68.73 10.07
N SER A 208 16.56 68.44 10.11
CA SER A 208 15.55 69.51 10.06
C SER A 208 14.09 69.01 10.02
N LYS A 209 13.28 69.56 10.94
CA LYS A 209 11.86 69.95 10.82
C LYS A 209 10.77 68.86 10.72
N ARG A 210 10.04 68.66 11.84
CA ARG A 210 8.59 68.98 11.92
C ARG A 210 8.07 69.03 13.37
N SER A 211 7.83 70.27 13.79
CA SER A 211 6.79 70.82 14.67
C SER A 211 6.06 69.95 15.69
N LEU A 212 6.16 70.42 16.94
CA LEU A 212 5.21 70.23 18.04
C LEU A 212 3.78 70.62 17.64
N THR A 213 2.80 69.86 18.13
CA THR A 213 1.59 70.43 18.74
C THR A 213 1.05 69.50 19.83
N THR A 214 1.29 69.93 21.06
CA THR A 214 0.51 69.71 22.28
C THR A 214 -0.99 69.88 22.02
N ASN A 215 -1.84 69.08 22.65
CA ASN A 215 -3.15 69.55 23.11
C ASN A 215 -3.60 68.75 24.34
N GLN A 216 -3.50 69.40 25.50
CA GLN A 216 -4.39 69.17 26.63
C GLN A 216 -5.58 70.13 26.47
N THR A 217 -6.82 69.64 26.57
CA THR A 217 -7.91 70.42 27.19
C THR A 217 -8.97 69.50 27.77
N SER A 218 -9.28 69.77 29.03
CA SER A 218 -10.23 69.14 29.93
C SER A 218 -11.69 69.52 29.63
N VAL A 219 -12.63 68.60 29.94
CA VAL A 219 -13.93 68.80 30.64
C VAL A 219 -14.94 69.81 30.06
N THR A 220 -16.19 69.39 29.80
CA THR A 220 -17.43 69.69 30.60
C THR A 220 -18.69 69.36 29.75
N GLN A 221 -19.63 68.61 30.34
CA GLN A 221 -21.02 68.46 29.87
C GLN A 221 -21.82 69.77 30.06
N PRO A 222 -23.03 69.93 29.49
CA PRO A 222 -24.24 69.27 30.01
C PRO A 222 -24.87 68.27 29.03
#